data_AF-A0A497DTF0-F1
#
_entry.id   AF-A0A497DTF0-F1
#
_cell.length_a   1.000
_cell.length_b   1.000
_cell.length_c   1.000
_cell.angle_alpha   90.00
_cell.angle_beta   90.00
_cell.angle_gamma   90.00
#
_symmetry.space_group_name_H-M   'P 1'
#
loop_
_entity.id
_entity.type
_entity.pdbx_description
1 polymer ?
#
loop_
_entity_poly.entity_id
_entity_poly.type
_entity_poly.pdbx_seq_one_letter_code
_entity_poly.pdbx_strand_id
1 'polypeptide(L)'
;MKKSNILLFLLFFVSVLSSCTEEDTLFRKLKPGRTGITFSNRITESEEYNIMAFEYVYNGGGVAVADFNNDSLQDLFFTGNMVNNHLYLNLGKWSFRDVTEDAGLEGADRWSSGVAVVDINNDGWLDIYICATSYQPGKRRANQLYINQGVQEGGIPVFAEMAEAYGIADTSYTTNAAFFDYDNDGDLDLYLAINRFDSKLAPNGYWWPNDPRAAVNADKLYENSFDSAAGHPVLRDVSVKAGIVKGGFTLGMNIVDINRDGWKDIYVSNDYNSPDMFMMNNGDGTFTDHSGEYLKHTSYSSMGMNVADMNNDRLADIFVLDMLPEDNLRRKVFL
;
A
#
# COMPACT_ATOMS: atom_id res chain seq x y z
N MET A 1 5.36 0.93 71.87
CA MET A 1 4.73 1.05 70.55
C MET A 1 4.84 -0.30 69.85
N LYS A 2 3.71 -0.95 69.59
CA LYS A 2 3.60 -2.41 69.38
C LYS A 2 3.89 -2.79 67.92
N LYS A 3 4.59 -3.92 67.71
CA LYS A 3 4.93 -4.51 66.40
C LYS A 3 3.75 -4.62 65.41
N SER A 4 2.52 -4.67 65.93
CA SER A 4 1.27 -4.68 65.14
C SER A 4 1.04 -3.40 64.32
N ASN A 5 1.53 -2.24 64.77
CA ASN A 5 1.35 -0.97 64.03
C ASN A 5 2.33 -0.86 62.85
N ILE A 6 3.49 -1.50 62.93
CA ILE A 6 4.50 -1.50 61.86
C ILE A 6 4.03 -2.40 60.70
N LEU A 7 3.43 -3.55 61.01
CA LEU A 7 2.89 -4.46 59.98
C LEU A 7 1.70 -3.85 59.23
N LEU A 8 0.82 -3.12 59.94
CA LEU A 8 -0.28 -2.39 59.31
C LEU A 8 0.21 -1.25 58.42
N PHE A 9 1.27 -0.54 58.83
CA PHE A 9 1.88 0.53 58.05
C PHE A 9 2.57 -0.01 56.79
N LEU A 10 3.24 -1.16 56.87
CA LEU A 10 3.85 -1.86 55.74
C LEU A 10 2.81 -2.39 54.75
N LEU A 11 1.71 -2.98 55.23
CA LEU A 11 0.61 -3.44 54.38
C LEU A 11 -0.08 -2.26 53.67
N PHE A 12 -0.26 -1.13 54.34
CA PHE A 12 -0.80 0.09 53.72
C PHE A 12 0.17 0.62 52.65
N PHE A 13 1.47 0.66 52.91
CA PHE A 13 2.47 1.10 51.93
C PHE A 13 2.57 0.18 50.70
N VAL A 14 2.45 -1.14 50.88
CA VAL A 14 2.41 -2.11 49.78
C VAL A 14 1.12 -1.99 48.96
N SER A 15 -0.02 -1.68 49.59
CA SER A 15 -1.28 -1.45 48.87
C SER A 15 -1.29 -0.15 48.07
N VAL A 16 -0.62 0.90 48.55
CA VAL A 16 -0.48 2.19 47.82
C VAL A 16 0.50 2.07 46.65
N LEU A 17 1.51 1.19 46.75
CA LEU A 17 2.46 0.90 45.66
C LEU A 17 1.93 -0.07 44.61
N SER A 18 0.80 -0.73 44.85
CA SER A 18 0.19 -1.70 43.90
C SER A 18 -0.93 -1.12 43.05
N SER A 19 -1.23 0.19 43.18
CA SER A 19 -2.18 0.88 42.32
C SER A 19 -1.51 1.31 41.01
N CYS A 20 -0.96 0.35 40.26
CA CYS A 20 -0.73 0.56 38.83
C CYS A 20 -2.11 0.56 38.16
N THR A 21 -2.64 1.75 37.92
CA THR A 21 -3.70 1.94 36.94
C THR A 21 -3.08 1.68 35.57
N GLU A 22 -3.18 0.45 35.05
CA GLU A 22 -3.15 0.29 33.59
C GLU A 22 -4.36 1.09 33.10
N GLU A 23 -4.11 2.22 32.42
CA GLU A 23 -5.17 2.98 31.78
C GLU A 23 -5.91 2.03 30.82
N ASP A 24 -7.23 2.06 30.87
CA ASP A 24 -8.10 1.22 30.05
C ASP A 24 -8.08 1.75 28.61
N THR A 25 -6.97 1.50 27.91
CA THR A 25 -6.76 1.94 26.53
C THR A 25 -7.27 0.90 25.56
N LEU A 26 -7.88 1.34 24.45
CA LEU A 26 -8.32 0.44 23.37
C LEU A 26 -7.17 -0.35 22.75
N PHE A 27 -5.95 0.18 22.81
CA PHE A 27 -4.74 -0.45 22.27
C PHE A 27 -3.67 -0.59 23.34
N ARG A 28 -2.95 -1.72 23.31
CA ARG A 28 -1.79 -1.97 24.16
C ARG A 28 -0.54 -2.12 23.31
N LYS A 29 0.49 -1.33 23.63
CA LYS A 29 1.80 -1.46 22.98
C LYS A 29 2.49 -2.76 23.42
N LEU A 30 2.79 -3.64 22.47
CA LEU A 30 3.63 -4.81 22.69
C LEU A 30 5.09 -4.46 22.37
N LYS A 31 6.02 -5.02 23.15
CA LYS A 31 7.46 -4.78 22.97
C LYS A 31 8.04 -5.74 21.91
N PRO A 32 9.05 -5.34 21.14
CA PRO A 32 9.75 -6.23 20.19
C PRO A 32 10.21 -7.56 20.82
N GLY A 33 10.75 -7.54 22.04
CA GLY A 33 11.16 -8.79 22.73
C GLY A 33 10.00 -9.72 23.10
N ARG A 34 8.74 -9.26 23.03
CA ARG A 34 7.53 -10.08 23.18
C ARG A 34 7.03 -10.59 21.84
N THR A 35 7.08 -9.76 20.80
CA THR A 35 6.49 -10.08 19.50
C THR A 35 7.47 -10.71 18.53
N GLY A 36 8.78 -10.51 18.69
CA GLY A 36 9.77 -10.87 17.68
C GLY A 36 9.86 -9.90 16.50
N ILE A 37 8.97 -8.90 16.41
CA ILE A 37 8.97 -7.90 15.34
C ILE A 37 9.98 -6.80 15.68
N THR A 38 11.01 -6.63 14.85
CA THR A 38 12.12 -5.68 15.04
C THR A 38 12.28 -4.69 13.88
N PHE A 39 11.54 -4.87 12.79
CA PHE A 39 11.60 -4.03 11.60
C PHE A 39 11.43 -2.54 11.90
N SER A 40 12.21 -1.73 11.18
CA SER A 40 12.12 -0.28 11.19
C SER A 40 12.54 0.22 9.81
N ASN A 41 11.62 0.83 9.07
CA ASN A 41 11.91 1.50 7.81
C ASN A 41 12.68 2.81 8.07
N ARG A 42 13.99 2.71 8.25
CA ARG A 42 14.85 3.84 8.64
C ARG A 42 15.39 4.55 7.41
N ILE A 43 14.98 5.79 7.24
CA ILE A 43 15.53 6.70 6.24
C ILE A 43 16.79 7.37 6.80
N THR A 44 17.85 7.42 6.00
CA THR A 44 19.08 8.17 6.30
C THR A 44 19.22 9.28 5.27
N GLU A 45 19.11 10.53 5.70
CA GLU A 45 19.22 11.66 4.79
C GLU A 45 20.63 11.78 4.20
N SER A 46 20.70 12.21 2.94
CA SER A 46 21.93 12.55 2.24
C SER A 46 21.71 13.78 1.35
N GLU A 47 22.75 14.27 0.68
CA GLU A 47 22.59 15.34 -0.33
C GLU A 47 21.63 14.95 -1.45
N GLU A 48 21.57 13.66 -1.79
CA GLU A 48 20.68 13.10 -2.82
C GLU A 48 19.28 12.78 -2.26
N TYR A 49 19.20 12.30 -1.02
CA TYR A 49 17.96 11.89 -0.36
C TYR A 49 17.65 12.79 0.83
N ASN A 50 17.02 13.92 0.55
CA ASN A 50 16.45 14.81 1.56
C ASN A 50 15.22 15.48 0.96
N ILE A 51 14.40 16.11 1.80
CA ILE A 51 13.13 16.69 1.38
C ILE A 51 13.25 17.74 0.26
N MET A 52 14.41 18.41 0.13
CA MET A 52 14.63 19.42 -0.90
C MET A 52 15.04 18.81 -2.25
N ALA A 53 15.72 17.65 -2.23
CA ALA A 53 16.19 16.95 -3.43
C ALA A 53 15.18 15.90 -3.93
N PHE A 54 14.47 15.26 -3.01
CA PHE A 54 13.46 14.24 -3.26
C PHE A 54 12.30 14.41 -2.27
N GLU A 55 11.21 15.01 -2.73
CA GLU A 55 10.05 15.35 -1.90
C GLU A 55 9.40 14.11 -1.26
N TYR A 56 9.51 12.95 -1.91
CA TYR A 56 8.95 11.68 -1.46
C TYR A 56 9.89 10.83 -0.60
N VAL A 57 10.97 11.41 -0.08
CA VAL A 57 11.95 10.70 0.76
C VAL A 57 11.32 10.10 2.03
N TYR A 58 10.21 10.68 2.49
CA TYR A 58 9.45 10.24 3.67
C TYR A 58 8.14 9.51 3.32
N ASN A 59 7.87 9.26 2.04
CA ASN A 59 6.79 8.37 1.67
C ASN A 59 7.18 6.97 2.18
N GLY A 60 6.36 6.43 3.08
CA GLY A 60 6.68 5.22 3.82
C GLY A 60 6.70 3.95 2.96
N GLY A 61 6.62 2.81 3.64
CA GLY A 61 6.46 1.49 3.02
C GLY A 61 5.06 0.95 3.28
N GLY A 62 4.60 0.06 2.40
CA GLY A 62 3.43 -0.77 2.58
C GLY A 62 3.62 -1.90 3.60
N VAL A 63 2.49 -2.38 4.11
CA VAL A 63 2.41 -3.56 4.99
C VAL A 63 1.37 -4.49 4.40
N ALA A 64 1.75 -5.76 4.21
CA ALA A 64 0.84 -6.83 3.82
C ALA A 64 0.58 -7.75 5.02
N VAL A 65 -0.66 -8.22 5.11
CA VAL A 65 -1.14 -9.14 6.15
C VAL A 65 -1.87 -10.28 5.45
N ALA A 66 -1.33 -11.48 5.56
CA ALA A 66 -1.83 -12.65 4.85
C ALA A 66 -1.33 -13.94 5.51
N ASP A 67 -1.94 -15.07 5.20
CA ASP A 67 -1.48 -16.40 5.61
C ASP A 67 -0.61 -16.98 4.49
N PHE A 68 0.72 -16.77 4.55
CA PHE A 68 1.61 -17.14 3.44
C PHE A 68 2.00 -18.61 3.45
N ASN A 69 1.80 -19.30 4.57
CA ASN A 69 2.16 -20.70 4.76
C ASN A 69 0.93 -21.63 4.95
N ASN A 70 -0.29 -21.09 4.80
CA ASN A 70 -1.57 -21.79 4.91
C ASN A 70 -1.79 -22.47 6.29
N ASP A 71 -1.33 -21.84 7.38
CA ASP A 71 -1.48 -22.35 8.75
C ASP A 71 -2.65 -21.71 9.53
N SER A 72 -3.46 -20.88 8.85
CA SER A 72 -4.57 -20.09 9.38
C SER A 72 -4.17 -18.96 10.34
N LEU A 73 -2.89 -18.60 10.40
CA LEU A 73 -2.40 -17.42 11.11
C LEU A 73 -2.03 -16.31 10.11
N GLN A 74 -2.25 -15.07 10.52
CA GLN A 74 -1.91 -13.92 9.70
C GLN A 74 -0.45 -13.53 9.96
N ASP A 75 0.37 -13.66 8.93
CA ASP A 75 1.76 -13.21 8.86
C ASP A 75 1.84 -11.73 8.48
N LEU A 76 3.03 -11.15 8.62
CA LEU A 76 3.27 -9.75 8.31
C LEU A 76 4.44 -9.60 7.35
N PHE A 77 4.20 -8.88 6.24
CA PHE A 77 5.25 -8.49 5.32
C PHE A 77 5.38 -6.97 5.29
N PHE A 78 6.60 -6.46 5.43
CA PHE A 78 6.91 -5.03 5.43
C PHE A 78 7.81 -4.69 4.26
N THR A 79 7.48 -3.64 3.51
CA THR A 79 8.40 -3.10 2.52
C THR A 79 9.36 -2.09 3.14
N GLY A 80 10.62 -2.14 2.68
CA GLY A 80 11.69 -1.24 3.10
C GLY A 80 12.08 -0.29 1.97
N ASN A 81 12.23 1.00 2.29
CA ASN A 81 12.65 2.00 1.32
C ASN A 81 14.18 2.02 1.12
N MET A 82 14.93 2.22 2.22
CA MET A 82 16.40 2.22 2.25
C MET A 82 16.96 1.02 3.03
N VAL A 83 16.09 0.07 3.37
CA VAL A 83 16.38 -1.15 4.13
C VAL A 83 15.72 -2.33 3.41
N ASN A 84 16.08 -3.55 3.79
CA ASN A 84 15.44 -4.74 3.25
C ASN A 84 13.93 -4.77 3.56
N ASN A 85 13.17 -5.47 2.73
CA ASN A 85 11.83 -5.89 3.10
C ASN A 85 11.93 -6.99 4.18
N HIS A 86 10.86 -7.22 4.94
CA HIS A 86 10.85 -8.27 5.96
C HIS A 86 9.55 -9.09 5.97
N LEU A 87 9.68 -10.42 6.02
CA LEU A 87 8.58 -11.36 6.26
C LEU A 87 8.67 -11.92 7.69
N TYR A 88 7.60 -11.76 8.45
CA TYR A 88 7.43 -12.28 9.80
C TYR A 88 6.32 -13.33 9.83
N LEU A 89 6.68 -14.60 10.04
CA LEU A 89 5.70 -15.66 10.25
C LEU A 89 5.12 -15.60 11.66
N ASN A 90 3.81 -15.74 11.75
CA ASN A 90 3.08 -15.75 13.01
C ASN A 90 3.16 -17.13 13.66
N LEU A 91 3.67 -17.17 14.88
CA LEU A 91 3.78 -18.38 15.69
C LEU A 91 2.62 -18.52 16.70
N GLY A 92 1.61 -17.65 16.57
CA GLY A 92 0.49 -17.50 17.48
C GLY A 92 0.81 -16.66 18.72
N LYS A 93 -0.24 -16.28 19.45
CA LYS A 93 -0.14 -15.53 20.73
C LYS A 93 0.70 -14.24 20.63
N TRP A 94 0.62 -13.57 19.48
CA TRP A 94 1.38 -12.36 19.13
C TRP A 94 2.90 -12.55 19.15
N SER A 95 3.38 -13.75 18.82
CA SER A 95 4.80 -14.06 18.63
C SER A 95 5.06 -14.30 17.15
N PHE A 96 6.14 -13.74 16.63
CA PHE A 96 6.50 -13.77 15.23
C PHE A 96 7.98 -14.13 15.07
N ARG A 97 8.32 -14.76 13.94
CA ARG A 97 9.69 -15.10 13.56
C ARG A 97 9.99 -14.46 12.21
N ASP A 98 11.07 -13.69 12.16
CA ASP A 98 11.62 -13.20 10.89
C ASP A 98 12.16 -14.39 10.09
N VAL A 99 11.66 -14.56 8.87
CA VAL A 99 12.09 -15.61 7.93
C VAL A 99 12.53 -15.03 6.58
N THR A 100 12.85 -13.74 6.55
CA THR A 100 13.09 -12.99 5.31
C THR A 100 14.17 -13.60 4.43
N GLU A 101 15.32 -13.95 5.02
CA GLU A 101 16.44 -14.57 4.31
C GLU A 101 16.06 -15.97 3.82
N ASP A 102 15.42 -16.77 4.68
CA ASP A 102 15.00 -18.14 4.36
C ASP A 102 13.94 -18.19 3.23
N ALA A 103 13.11 -17.15 3.13
CA ALA A 103 12.07 -17.00 2.12
C ALA A 103 12.56 -16.28 0.84
N GLY A 104 13.76 -15.69 0.84
CA GLY A 104 14.34 -14.99 -0.30
C GLY A 104 13.71 -13.62 -0.61
N LEU A 105 13.19 -12.92 0.42
CA LEU A 105 12.34 -11.73 0.26
C LEU A 105 13.01 -10.39 0.61
N GLU A 106 14.34 -10.31 0.63
CA GLU A 106 15.07 -9.12 1.13
C GLU A 106 14.87 -7.83 0.28
N GLY A 107 14.35 -7.93 -0.96
CA GLY A 107 13.99 -6.76 -1.79
C GLY A 107 15.07 -6.29 -2.79
N ALA A 108 16.22 -6.96 -2.87
CA ALA A 108 17.20 -6.84 -3.96
C ALA A 108 17.62 -5.40 -4.37
N ASP A 109 17.91 -4.52 -3.40
CA ASP A 109 18.36 -3.13 -3.61
C ASP A 109 17.35 -2.25 -4.38
N ARG A 110 16.08 -2.30 -3.94
CA ARG A 110 14.98 -1.47 -4.45
C ARG A 110 14.43 -0.57 -3.34
N TRP A 111 13.93 0.60 -3.75
CA TRP A 111 13.10 1.43 -2.88
C TRP A 111 11.67 0.91 -2.95
N SER A 112 11.38 -0.11 -2.15
CA SER A 112 10.07 -0.75 -2.12
C SER A 112 9.05 0.22 -1.52
N SER A 113 7.89 0.35 -2.16
CA SER A 113 6.79 1.23 -1.76
C SER A 113 5.58 0.39 -1.34
N GLY A 114 4.44 0.48 -2.02
CA GLY A 114 3.26 -0.33 -1.75
C GLY A 114 3.48 -1.82 -2.00
N VAL A 115 2.68 -2.64 -1.33
CA VAL A 115 2.63 -4.09 -1.50
C VAL A 115 1.18 -4.53 -1.65
N ALA A 116 0.94 -5.46 -2.57
CA ALA A 116 -0.32 -6.14 -2.73
C ALA A 116 -0.12 -7.65 -2.56
N VAL A 117 -1.15 -8.33 -2.06
CA VAL A 117 -1.20 -9.78 -1.90
C VAL A 117 -2.31 -10.32 -2.79
N VAL A 118 -2.03 -11.37 -3.54
CA VAL A 118 -2.94 -11.95 -4.53
C VAL A 118 -2.59 -13.42 -4.73
N ASP A 119 -3.57 -14.28 -5.05
CA ASP A 119 -3.32 -15.61 -5.62
C ASP A 119 -3.46 -15.45 -7.15
N ILE A 120 -2.38 -15.05 -7.83
CA ILE A 120 -2.49 -14.58 -9.23
C ILE A 120 -2.67 -15.73 -10.22
N ASN A 121 -2.24 -16.93 -9.82
CA ASN A 121 -2.25 -18.14 -10.63
C ASN A 121 -3.32 -19.16 -10.18
N ASN A 122 -4.13 -18.81 -9.18
CA ASN A 122 -5.21 -19.63 -8.61
C ASN A 122 -4.73 -20.99 -8.09
N ASP A 123 -3.55 -21.05 -7.47
CA ASP A 123 -2.98 -22.29 -6.93
C ASP A 123 -3.24 -22.49 -5.42
N GLY A 124 -3.90 -21.52 -4.78
CA GLY A 124 -4.23 -21.53 -3.36
C GLY A 124 -3.10 -21.04 -2.45
N TRP A 125 -2.02 -20.49 -3.01
CA TRP A 125 -0.96 -19.83 -2.28
C TRP A 125 -0.95 -18.34 -2.59
N LEU A 126 -0.83 -17.53 -1.54
CA LEU A 126 -0.81 -16.07 -1.70
C LEU A 126 0.58 -15.60 -2.12
N ASP A 127 0.63 -14.87 -3.23
CA ASP A 127 1.78 -14.21 -3.83
C ASP A 127 1.95 -12.78 -3.32
N ILE A 128 3.13 -12.21 -3.52
CA ILE A 128 3.48 -10.84 -3.09
C ILE A 128 3.89 -10.00 -4.29
N TYR A 129 3.15 -8.93 -4.58
CA TYR A 129 3.54 -7.93 -5.56
C TYR A 129 4.03 -6.65 -4.88
N ILE A 130 5.24 -6.21 -5.21
CA ILE A 130 5.93 -5.08 -4.57
C ILE A 130 6.19 -3.99 -5.59
N CYS A 131 5.69 -2.79 -5.28
CA CYS A 131 5.94 -1.58 -6.05
C CYS A 131 7.31 -0.97 -5.73
N ALA A 132 7.89 -0.23 -6.69
CA ALA A 132 9.13 0.50 -6.51
C ALA A 132 9.04 1.91 -7.13
N THR A 133 9.58 2.92 -6.44
CA THR A 133 9.37 4.33 -6.82
C THR A 133 10.64 5.17 -7.02
N SER A 134 11.61 5.15 -6.10
CA SER A 134 12.56 6.27 -5.98
C SER A 134 13.66 6.32 -7.05
N TYR A 135 14.25 5.18 -7.42
CA TYR A 135 15.41 5.16 -8.33
C TYR A 135 15.05 5.56 -9.76
N GLN A 136 16.04 5.73 -10.65
CA GLN A 136 15.81 5.97 -12.08
C GLN A 136 15.23 4.73 -12.80
N PRO A 137 14.59 4.88 -13.99
CA PRO A 137 14.00 3.74 -14.69
C PRO A 137 15.06 2.67 -14.95
N GLY A 138 14.72 1.42 -14.62
CA GLY A 138 15.63 0.29 -14.77
C GLY A 138 15.44 -0.73 -13.65
N LYS A 139 16.40 -1.65 -13.52
CA LYS A 139 16.30 -2.83 -12.64
C LYS A 139 15.96 -2.51 -11.18
N ARG A 140 16.46 -1.40 -10.63
CA ARG A 140 16.23 -1.00 -9.23
C ARG A 140 14.84 -0.38 -8.99
N ARG A 141 14.12 -0.04 -10.06
CA ARG A 141 12.73 0.44 -10.01
C ARG A 141 11.76 -0.53 -10.69
N ALA A 142 12.23 -1.68 -11.17
CA ALA A 142 11.28 -2.70 -11.57
C ALA A 142 10.43 -3.08 -10.36
N ASN A 143 9.15 -3.32 -10.56
CA ASN A 143 8.33 -3.98 -9.54
C ASN A 143 8.73 -5.46 -9.41
N GLN A 144 8.37 -6.09 -8.30
CA GLN A 144 8.62 -7.52 -8.05
C GLN A 144 7.31 -8.26 -7.88
N LEU A 145 7.25 -9.48 -8.41
CA LEU A 145 6.17 -10.43 -8.19
C LEU A 145 6.81 -11.69 -7.66
N TYR A 146 6.59 -11.98 -6.40
CA TYR A 146 7.07 -13.18 -5.74
C TYR A 146 5.94 -14.21 -5.74
N ILE A 147 6.03 -15.19 -6.65
CA ILE A 147 5.10 -16.31 -6.72
C ILE A 147 5.42 -17.31 -5.62
N ASN A 148 4.45 -17.63 -4.79
CA ASN A 148 4.58 -18.59 -3.71
C ASN A 148 4.65 -20.02 -4.27
N GLN A 149 5.71 -20.73 -3.93
CA GLN A 149 5.98 -22.11 -4.38
C GLN A 149 5.54 -23.14 -3.33
N GLY A 150 4.78 -22.71 -2.33
CA GLY A 150 4.40 -23.48 -1.17
C GLY A 150 5.45 -23.41 -0.04
N VAL A 151 5.41 -24.40 0.85
CA VAL A 151 6.21 -24.40 2.09
C VAL A 151 7.33 -25.44 2.06
N GLN A 152 8.48 -25.05 2.59
CA GLN A 152 9.58 -25.96 2.90
C GLN A 152 9.48 -26.51 4.34
N GLU A 153 10.43 -27.39 4.71
CA GLU A 153 10.50 -27.94 6.06
C GLU A 153 10.55 -26.81 7.12
N GLY A 154 9.73 -26.96 8.18
CA GLY A 154 9.60 -25.92 9.21
C GLY A 154 8.57 -24.83 8.92
N GLY A 155 7.75 -24.99 7.86
CA GLY A 155 6.59 -24.15 7.56
C GLY A 155 6.94 -22.78 7.00
N ILE A 156 8.11 -22.66 6.38
CA ILE A 156 8.59 -21.42 5.77
C ILE A 156 8.12 -21.39 4.31
N PRO A 157 7.43 -20.33 3.85
CA PRO A 157 7.06 -20.20 2.45
C PRO A 157 8.29 -19.93 1.58
N VAL A 158 8.29 -20.46 0.36
CA VAL A 158 9.36 -20.28 -0.62
C VAL A 158 8.80 -19.48 -1.79
N PHE A 159 9.49 -18.42 -2.20
CA PHE A 159 9.03 -17.58 -3.30
C PHE A 159 9.98 -17.58 -4.49
N ALA A 160 9.41 -17.42 -5.69
CA ALA A 160 10.14 -17.16 -6.92
C ALA A 160 9.80 -15.77 -7.46
N GLU A 161 10.81 -14.93 -7.70
CA GLU A 161 10.59 -13.63 -8.33
C GLU A 161 10.35 -13.81 -9.85
N MET A 162 9.18 -13.38 -10.34
CA MET A 162 8.69 -13.66 -11.69
C MET A 162 8.05 -12.45 -12.38
N ALA A 163 8.27 -11.20 -11.90
CA ALA A 163 7.59 -10.03 -12.48
C ALA A 163 7.83 -9.87 -13.98
N GLU A 164 9.05 -10.14 -14.46
CA GLU A 164 9.38 -10.05 -15.89
C GLU A 164 8.66 -11.14 -16.70
N ALA A 165 8.57 -12.37 -16.16
CA ALA A 165 7.87 -13.47 -16.81
C ALA A 165 6.36 -13.19 -16.92
N TYR A 166 5.76 -12.58 -15.89
CA TYR A 166 4.35 -12.19 -15.88
C TYR A 166 4.06 -10.87 -16.62
N GLY A 167 5.08 -10.16 -17.12
CA GLY A 167 4.91 -8.91 -17.87
C GLY A 167 4.70 -7.65 -17.02
N ILE A 168 4.88 -7.74 -15.70
CA ILE A 168 4.56 -6.66 -14.73
C ILE A 168 5.76 -6.22 -13.89
N ALA A 169 6.97 -6.43 -14.40
CA ALA A 169 8.20 -5.76 -13.96
C ALA A 169 8.20 -4.27 -14.38
N ASP A 170 7.11 -3.56 -14.09
CA ASP A 170 6.94 -2.17 -14.47
C ASP A 170 8.01 -1.30 -13.81
N THR A 171 8.50 -0.31 -14.55
CA THR A 171 9.57 0.60 -14.09
C THR A 171 9.09 2.03 -13.98
N SER A 172 7.80 2.28 -13.82
CA SER A 172 7.23 3.59 -13.49
C SER A 172 7.50 3.93 -12.01
N TYR A 173 7.03 5.09 -11.55
CA TYR A 173 7.18 5.53 -10.16
C TYR A 173 6.00 5.00 -9.32
N THR A 174 5.90 3.68 -9.21
CA THR A 174 4.70 3.06 -8.65
C THR A 174 4.67 3.19 -7.13
N THR A 175 3.53 3.63 -6.61
CA THR A 175 3.31 3.84 -5.17
C THR A 175 2.49 2.74 -4.55
N ASN A 176 1.45 2.27 -5.25
CA ASN A 176 0.53 1.24 -4.80
C ASN A 176 0.03 0.40 -5.99
N ALA A 177 -0.50 -0.79 -5.67
CA ALA A 177 -1.11 -1.70 -6.62
C ALA A 177 -2.42 -2.26 -6.05
N ALA A 178 -3.38 -2.53 -6.92
CA ALA A 178 -4.58 -3.28 -6.59
C ALA A 178 -4.81 -4.36 -7.66
N PHE A 179 -5.17 -5.56 -7.19
CA PHE A 179 -5.61 -6.64 -8.04
C PHE A 179 -7.13 -6.79 -7.96
N PHE A 180 -7.80 -6.81 -9.11
CA PHE A 180 -9.25 -6.97 -9.20
C PHE A 180 -9.65 -7.41 -10.61
N ASP A 181 -10.78 -8.10 -10.71
CA ASP A 181 -11.38 -8.52 -11.98
C ASP A 181 -12.13 -7.33 -12.60
N TYR A 182 -11.52 -6.63 -13.56
CA TYR A 182 -12.12 -5.41 -14.13
C TYR A 182 -13.10 -5.70 -15.26
N ASP A 183 -12.97 -6.85 -15.93
CA ASP A 183 -13.81 -7.22 -17.07
C ASP A 183 -14.80 -8.37 -16.78
N ASN A 184 -14.85 -8.82 -15.51
CA ASN A 184 -15.71 -9.89 -14.99
C ASN A 184 -15.46 -11.25 -15.66
N ASP A 185 -14.23 -11.53 -16.10
CA ASP A 185 -13.86 -12.80 -16.73
C ASP A 185 -13.37 -13.87 -15.73
N GLY A 186 -13.15 -13.46 -14.47
CA GLY A 186 -12.79 -14.33 -13.35
C GLY A 186 -11.29 -14.46 -13.07
N ASP A 187 -10.41 -13.79 -13.84
CA ASP A 187 -9.03 -13.57 -13.43
C ASP A 187 -8.83 -12.17 -12.81
N LEU A 188 -7.72 -12.00 -12.08
CA LEU A 188 -7.44 -10.75 -11.38
C LEU A 188 -6.43 -9.93 -12.19
N ASP A 189 -6.88 -8.78 -12.65
CA ASP A 189 -6.10 -7.77 -13.35
C ASP A 189 -5.35 -6.86 -12.38
N LEU A 190 -4.45 -6.03 -12.90
CA LEU A 190 -3.58 -5.19 -12.08
C LEU A 190 -3.73 -3.70 -12.42
N TYR A 191 -4.08 -2.90 -11.41
CA TYR A 191 -4.00 -1.45 -11.48
C TYR A 191 -2.81 -0.91 -10.66
N LEU A 192 -2.03 -0.02 -11.27
CA LEU A 192 -0.83 0.58 -10.67
C LEU A 192 -1.00 2.09 -10.51
N ALA A 193 -0.91 2.56 -9.27
CA ALA A 193 -0.81 3.97 -8.95
C ALA A 193 0.60 4.47 -9.23
N ILE A 194 0.69 5.59 -9.93
CA ILE A 194 1.93 6.23 -10.31
C ILE A 194 1.98 7.61 -9.66
N ASN A 195 3.09 7.86 -8.96
CA ASN A 195 3.39 9.17 -8.42
C ASN A 195 4.82 9.56 -8.75
N ARG A 196 5.02 10.06 -9.97
CA ARG A 196 6.30 10.64 -10.37
C ARG A 196 6.35 12.11 -9.98
N PHE A 197 7.37 12.44 -9.20
CA PHE A 197 7.82 13.83 -9.06
C PHE A 197 9.09 14.06 -9.86
N ASP A 198 9.10 15.16 -10.61
CA ASP A 198 10.26 15.70 -11.30
C ASP A 198 10.11 17.23 -11.26
N SER A 199 11.19 17.94 -10.93
CA SER A 199 11.20 19.41 -10.83
C SER A 199 10.70 20.11 -12.10
N LYS A 200 10.71 19.41 -13.24
CA LYS A 200 10.18 19.88 -14.53
C LYS A 200 8.66 19.76 -14.68
N LEU A 201 7.99 18.91 -13.89
CA LEU A 201 6.54 18.70 -13.99
C LEU A 201 5.78 19.94 -13.50
N ALA A 202 6.32 20.67 -12.51
CA ALA A 202 5.65 21.80 -11.86
C ALA A 202 4.22 21.40 -11.43
N PRO A 203 4.07 20.68 -10.30
CA PRO A 203 2.83 19.98 -9.94
C PRO A 203 1.61 20.90 -9.71
N ASN A 204 1.87 22.18 -9.39
CA ASN A 204 0.83 23.21 -9.28
C ASN A 204 0.62 24.00 -10.58
N GLY A 205 1.29 23.63 -11.66
CA GLY A 205 1.06 24.21 -12.98
C GLY A 205 -0.28 23.73 -13.55
N TYR A 206 -1.06 24.64 -14.13
CA TYR A 206 -2.25 24.24 -14.87
C TYR A 206 -1.84 23.55 -16.17
N TRP A 207 -2.22 22.29 -16.36
CA TRP A 207 -1.93 21.53 -17.58
C TRP A 207 -3.19 21.48 -18.45
N TRP A 208 -3.06 21.79 -19.73
CA TRP A 208 -4.18 21.67 -20.66
C TRP A 208 -4.49 20.19 -20.94
N PRO A 209 -5.73 19.83 -21.30
CA PRO A 209 -6.14 18.43 -21.51
C PRO A 209 -5.31 17.62 -22.51
N ASN A 210 -4.57 18.26 -23.41
CA ASN A 210 -3.70 17.62 -24.41
C ASN A 210 -2.20 17.79 -24.11
N ASP A 211 -1.85 18.19 -22.89
CA ASP A 211 -0.46 18.35 -22.50
C ASP A 211 0.19 16.96 -22.37
N PRO A 212 1.29 16.67 -23.09
CA PRO A 212 2.00 15.40 -22.94
C PRO A 212 2.45 15.11 -21.51
N ARG A 213 2.63 16.15 -20.68
CA ARG A 213 2.96 16.03 -19.26
C ARG A 213 1.82 15.42 -18.45
N ALA A 214 0.57 15.63 -18.86
CA ALA A 214 -0.60 15.06 -18.21
C ALA A 214 -0.64 13.53 -18.31
N ALA A 215 0.03 12.92 -19.29
CA ALA A 215 0.11 11.46 -19.42
C ALA A 215 1.31 10.83 -18.69
N VAL A 216 2.30 11.64 -18.26
CA VAL A 216 3.53 11.12 -17.63
C VAL A 216 3.26 10.45 -16.28
N ASN A 217 2.16 10.84 -15.67
CA ASN A 217 1.67 10.40 -14.37
C ASN A 217 0.33 9.66 -14.50
N ALA A 218 -0.03 9.21 -15.70
CA ALA A 218 -1.16 8.32 -15.89
C ALA A 218 -0.87 7.01 -15.17
N ASP A 219 -1.80 6.60 -14.32
CA ASP A 219 -1.84 5.27 -13.73
C ASP A 219 -1.95 4.21 -14.82
N LYS A 220 -1.71 2.95 -14.47
CA LYS A 220 -1.74 1.86 -15.45
C LYS A 220 -2.75 0.78 -15.07
N LEU A 221 -3.34 0.18 -16.11
CA LEU A 221 -4.15 -1.02 -16.01
C LEU A 221 -3.55 -2.12 -16.89
N TYR A 222 -3.39 -3.30 -16.32
CA TYR A 222 -2.90 -4.48 -17.00
C TYR A 222 -3.97 -5.57 -16.99
N GLU A 223 -4.34 -6.04 -18.17
CA GLU A 223 -5.27 -7.14 -18.39
C GLU A 223 -4.53 -8.46 -18.20
N ASN A 224 -5.06 -9.34 -17.34
CA ASN A 224 -4.54 -10.67 -17.11
C ASN A 224 -5.13 -11.65 -18.14
N SER A 225 -4.35 -12.69 -18.45
CA SER A 225 -4.77 -13.76 -19.36
C SER A 225 -3.82 -14.94 -19.24
N PHE A 226 -4.36 -16.16 -19.27
CA PHE A 226 -3.53 -17.35 -19.23
C PHE A 226 -2.75 -17.57 -20.55
N ASP A 227 -1.42 -17.63 -20.47
CA ASP A 227 -0.57 -17.96 -21.62
C ASP A 227 -0.17 -19.44 -21.58
N SER A 228 -0.70 -20.24 -22.51
CA SER A 228 -0.43 -21.68 -22.57
C SER A 228 1.02 -22.02 -22.92
N ALA A 229 1.77 -21.12 -23.57
CA ALA A 229 3.17 -21.34 -23.89
C ALA A 229 4.09 -21.02 -22.70
N ALA A 230 3.74 -20.00 -21.91
CA ALA A 230 4.43 -19.68 -20.66
C ALA A 230 4.06 -20.67 -19.54
N GLY A 231 2.84 -21.22 -19.57
CA GLY A 231 2.33 -22.14 -18.56
C GLY A 231 1.81 -21.44 -17.29
N HIS A 232 1.62 -20.12 -17.35
CA HIS A 232 1.14 -19.28 -16.26
C HIS A 232 0.44 -18.02 -16.84
N PRO A 233 -0.26 -17.24 -16.00
CA PRO A 233 -0.85 -15.97 -16.44
C PRO A 233 0.20 -14.94 -16.89
N VAL A 234 -0.17 -14.11 -17.87
CA VAL A 234 0.66 -13.01 -18.40
C VAL A 234 -0.21 -11.77 -18.53
N LEU A 235 0.26 -10.69 -17.90
CA LEU A 235 -0.45 -9.43 -17.82
C LEU A 235 0.05 -8.46 -18.89
N ARG A 236 -0.86 -7.72 -19.53
CA ARG A 236 -0.54 -6.79 -20.63
C ARG A 236 -1.13 -5.42 -20.36
N ASP A 237 -0.32 -4.38 -20.55
CA ASP A 237 -0.75 -2.99 -20.38
C ASP A 237 -1.87 -2.65 -21.39
N VAL A 238 -3.06 -2.39 -20.87
CA VAL A 238 -4.26 -1.99 -21.63
C VAL A 238 -4.68 -0.56 -21.30
N SER A 239 -3.87 0.22 -20.58
CA SER A 239 -4.24 1.54 -20.02
C SER A 239 -4.85 2.47 -21.06
N VAL A 240 -4.24 2.57 -22.25
CA VAL A 240 -4.75 3.42 -23.35
C VAL A 240 -6.07 2.90 -23.93
N LYS A 241 -6.19 1.58 -24.11
CA LYS A 241 -7.41 0.92 -24.62
C LYS A 241 -8.56 1.10 -23.63
N ALA A 242 -8.27 0.98 -22.33
CA ALA A 242 -9.23 1.09 -21.24
C ALA A 242 -9.58 2.55 -20.87
N GLY A 243 -8.91 3.55 -21.44
CA GLY A 243 -9.16 4.96 -21.15
C GLY A 243 -8.48 5.49 -19.86
N ILE A 244 -7.59 4.71 -19.25
CA ILE A 244 -6.74 5.13 -18.12
C ILE A 244 -5.55 5.94 -18.67
N VAL A 245 -5.82 7.18 -19.07
CA VAL A 245 -4.83 8.04 -19.76
C VAL A 245 -4.61 9.41 -19.08
N LYS A 246 -5.47 9.75 -18.13
CA LYS A 246 -5.38 11.00 -17.36
C LYS A 246 -4.43 10.78 -16.20
N GLY A 247 -3.38 11.59 -16.11
CA GLY A 247 -2.43 11.52 -15.02
C GLY A 247 -2.79 12.36 -13.82
N GLY A 248 -2.26 11.93 -12.68
CA GLY A 248 -2.38 12.55 -11.38
C GLY A 248 -1.19 12.18 -10.50
N PHE A 249 -1.12 12.76 -9.30
CA PHE A 249 -0.11 12.39 -8.32
C PHE A 249 -0.72 11.37 -7.36
N THR A 250 -0.97 10.16 -7.85
CA THR A 250 -1.79 9.16 -7.15
C THR A 250 -1.11 8.66 -5.89
N LEU A 251 -1.74 8.89 -4.74
CA LEU A 251 -1.24 8.47 -3.42
C LEU A 251 -2.06 7.32 -2.81
N GLY A 252 -3.33 7.21 -3.20
CA GLY A 252 -4.25 6.21 -2.72
C GLY A 252 -5.21 5.78 -3.82
N MET A 253 -5.69 4.55 -3.73
CA MET A 253 -6.67 3.98 -4.66
C MET A 253 -7.65 3.10 -3.90
N ASN A 254 -8.86 2.96 -4.44
CA ASN A 254 -9.83 1.98 -3.97
C ASN A 254 -10.61 1.42 -5.15
N ILE A 255 -10.88 0.12 -5.08
CA ILE A 255 -11.69 -0.61 -6.04
C ILE A 255 -13.06 -0.84 -5.41
N VAL A 256 -14.10 -0.27 -6.03
CA VAL A 256 -15.45 -0.27 -5.46
C VAL A 256 -16.49 -0.31 -6.56
N ASP A 257 -17.58 -1.04 -6.37
CA ASP A 257 -18.77 -0.93 -7.22
C ASP A 257 -19.69 0.14 -6.58
N ILE A 258 -19.52 1.40 -6.97
CA ILE A 258 -20.22 2.51 -6.27
C ILE A 258 -21.71 2.55 -6.65
N ASN A 259 -22.01 2.21 -7.91
CA ASN A 259 -23.31 2.37 -8.52
C ASN A 259 -24.16 1.08 -8.43
N ARG A 260 -23.53 -0.03 -8.00
CA ARG A 260 -24.09 -1.37 -7.83
C ARG A 260 -24.56 -2.01 -9.13
N ASP A 261 -23.84 -1.77 -10.22
CA ASP A 261 -24.11 -2.41 -11.51
C ASP A 261 -23.39 -3.75 -11.69
N GLY A 262 -22.54 -4.14 -10.73
CA GLY A 262 -21.77 -5.37 -10.75
C GLY A 262 -20.37 -5.23 -11.37
N TRP A 263 -20.00 -4.04 -11.85
CA TRP A 263 -18.66 -3.74 -12.34
C TRP A 263 -17.88 -2.96 -11.29
N LYS A 264 -16.57 -3.24 -11.20
CA LYS A 264 -15.70 -2.53 -10.26
C LYS A 264 -15.20 -1.23 -10.86
N ASP A 265 -15.45 -0.13 -10.15
CA ASP A 265 -14.94 1.21 -10.43
C ASP A 265 -13.63 1.45 -9.69
N ILE A 266 -12.91 2.48 -10.12
CA ILE A 266 -11.64 2.89 -9.53
C ILE A 266 -11.78 4.33 -9.01
N TYR A 267 -11.58 4.51 -7.71
CA TYR A 267 -11.38 5.83 -7.11
C TYR A 267 -9.89 6.03 -6.82
N VAL A 268 -9.33 7.17 -7.21
CA VAL A 268 -7.95 7.55 -6.87
C VAL A 268 -7.88 8.92 -6.22
N SER A 269 -7.07 9.00 -5.16
CA SER A 269 -6.75 10.24 -4.47
C SER A 269 -5.44 10.82 -4.97
N ASN A 270 -5.47 12.09 -5.37
CA ASN A 270 -4.34 12.79 -5.97
C ASN A 270 -3.82 13.94 -5.10
N ASP A 271 -2.52 14.21 -5.22
CA ASP A 271 -1.90 15.40 -4.67
C ASP A 271 -1.92 16.58 -5.67
N TYR A 272 -1.66 17.77 -5.13
CA TYR A 272 -1.53 19.04 -5.84
C TYR A 272 -2.80 19.47 -6.62
N ASN A 273 -2.62 20.16 -7.74
CA ASN A 273 -3.74 20.63 -8.57
C ASN A 273 -4.45 19.52 -9.37
N SER A 274 -3.98 18.27 -9.27
CA SER A 274 -4.64 17.14 -9.94
C SER A 274 -5.84 16.73 -9.10
N PRO A 275 -7.08 16.82 -9.63
CA PRO A 275 -8.24 16.41 -8.85
C PRO A 275 -8.22 14.91 -8.62
N ASP A 276 -8.81 14.46 -7.51
CA ASP A 276 -9.19 13.06 -7.34
C ASP A 276 -10.02 12.61 -8.55
N MET A 277 -9.77 11.39 -9.02
CA MET A 277 -10.44 10.86 -10.20
C MET A 277 -11.34 9.70 -9.80
N PHE A 278 -12.51 9.65 -10.41
CA PHE A 278 -13.45 8.57 -10.20
C PHE A 278 -13.79 7.94 -11.53
N MET A 279 -13.08 6.84 -11.84
CA MET A 279 -13.13 6.14 -13.11
C MET A 279 -14.17 5.03 -13.00
N MET A 280 -15.36 5.27 -13.56
CA MET A 280 -16.46 4.31 -13.59
C MET A 280 -16.25 3.32 -14.74
N ASN A 281 -16.48 2.05 -14.46
CA ASN A 281 -16.37 0.99 -15.45
C ASN A 281 -17.61 0.95 -16.36
N ASN A 282 -17.39 0.93 -17.67
CA ASN A 282 -18.47 0.93 -18.66
C ASN A 282 -19.02 -0.48 -18.96
N GLY A 283 -18.37 -1.53 -18.46
CA GLY A 283 -18.72 -2.93 -18.73
C GLY A 283 -18.34 -3.43 -20.13
N ASP A 284 -17.52 -2.66 -20.87
CA ASP A 284 -17.00 -2.99 -22.19
C ASP A 284 -15.46 -2.99 -22.25
N GLY A 285 -14.83 -3.04 -21.07
CA GLY A 285 -13.37 -2.99 -20.91
C GLY A 285 -12.81 -1.56 -20.92
N THR A 286 -13.66 -0.53 -20.80
CA THR A 286 -13.25 0.87 -20.73
C THR A 286 -13.77 1.58 -19.48
N PHE A 287 -13.13 2.69 -19.13
CA PHE A 287 -13.49 3.53 -17.99
C PHE A 287 -13.78 4.97 -18.41
N THR A 288 -14.67 5.63 -17.68
CA THR A 288 -14.99 7.06 -17.84
C THR A 288 -14.85 7.81 -16.52
N ASP A 289 -14.25 9.00 -16.55
CA ASP A 289 -14.11 9.84 -15.36
C ASP A 289 -15.44 10.54 -15.03
N HIS A 290 -16.10 10.10 -13.96
CA HIS A 290 -17.34 10.66 -13.42
C HIS A 290 -17.10 11.51 -12.15
N SER A 291 -15.86 11.90 -11.86
CA SER A 291 -15.53 12.73 -10.67
C SER A 291 -16.40 13.99 -10.59
N GLY A 292 -16.62 14.69 -11.70
CA GLY A 292 -17.44 15.91 -11.74
C GLY A 292 -18.95 15.69 -11.50
N GLU A 293 -19.43 14.44 -11.57
CA GLU A 293 -20.82 14.08 -11.32
C GLU A 293 -21.03 13.61 -9.87
N TYR A 294 -20.07 12.87 -9.32
CA TYR A 294 -20.17 12.26 -7.99
C TYR A 294 -19.57 13.14 -6.88
N LEU A 295 -18.56 13.95 -7.21
CA LEU A 295 -17.82 14.74 -6.23
C LEU A 295 -18.16 16.22 -6.38
N LYS A 296 -18.63 16.84 -5.28
CA LYS A 296 -18.86 18.30 -5.23
C LYS A 296 -17.58 19.09 -5.05
N HIS A 297 -16.59 18.48 -4.44
CA HIS A 297 -15.27 19.04 -4.14
C HIS A 297 -14.28 17.88 -3.97
N THR A 298 -13.02 18.16 -4.25
CA THR A 298 -11.90 17.28 -3.96
C THR A 298 -10.93 18.03 -3.06
N SER A 299 -10.15 17.30 -2.27
CA SER A 299 -9.05 17.88 -1.49
C SER A 299 -7.95 18.38 -2.43
N TYR A 300 -7.12 19.29 -1.93
CA TYR A 300 -5.95 19.77 -2.69
C TYR A 300 -4.77 18.80 -2.55
N SER A 301 -4.64 18.16 -1.38
CA SER A 301 -3.58 17.19 -1.10
C SER A 301 -4.19 15.95 -0.48
N SER A 302 -4.77 15.10 -1.31
CA SER A 302 -5.40 13.86 -0.89
C SER A 302 -4.34 12.79 -0.65
N MET A 303 -4.05 12.48 0.63
CA MET A 303 -2.92 11.60 0.99
C MET A 303 -3.33 10.15 1.20
N GLY A 304 -4.44 9.95 1.88
CA GLY A 304 -4.95 8.62 2.22
C GLY A 304 -6.46 8.64 2.11
N MET A 305 -7.04 7.49 1.79
CA MET A 305 -8.47 7.39 1.60
C MET A 305 -8.99 5.99 1.90
N ASN A 306 -10.30 5.87 2.11
CA ASN A 306 -11.00 4.60 2.20
C ASN A 306 -12.43 4.75 1.69
N VAL A 307 -12.99 3.66 1.17
CA VAL A 307 -14.40 3.60 0.76
C VAL A 307 -15.11 2.52 1.58
N ALA A 308 -16.15 2.91 2.31
CA ALA A 308 -16.92 1.99 3.15
C ALA A 308 -18.31 2.58 3.42
N ASP A 309 -19.28 1.73 3.75
CA ASP A 309 -20.56 2.18 4.32
C ASP A 309 -20.35 2.56 5.78
N MET A 310 -20.03 3.83 6.04
CA MET A 310 -19.67 4.31 7.37
C MET A 310 -20.91 4.58 8.23
N ASN A 311 -22.03 4.89 7.59
CA ASN A 311 -23.26 5.28 8.28
C ASN A 311 -24.30 4.13 8.36
N ASN A 312 -24.00 2.97 7.77
CA ASN A 312 -24.84 1.76 7.66
C ASN A 312 -26.13 1.95 6.83
N ASP A 313 -26.12 2.85 5.83
CA ASP A 313 -27.24 3.04 4.89
C ASP A 313 -27.12 2.17 3.62
N ARG A 314 -26.07 1.32 3.59
CA ARG A 314 -25.65 0.42 2.53
C ARG A 314 -24.93 1.11 1.38
N LEU A 315 -24.94 2.44 1.28
CA LEU A 315 -24.22 3.17 0.24
C LEU A 315 -22.75 3.28 0.63
N ALA A 316 -21.89 3.30 -0.37
CA ALA A 316 -20.48 3.50 -0.16
C ALA A 316 -20.20 4.97 0.12
N ASP A 317 -19.56 5.27 1.26
CA ASP A 317 -19.03 6.59 1.59
C ASP A 317 -17.55 6.65 1.24
N ILE A 318 -17.12 7.75 0.63
CA ILE A 318 -15.71 8.02 0.34
C ILE A 318 -15.15 8.92 1.44
N PHE A 319 -14.10 8.48 2.11
CA PHE A 319 -13.38 9.24 3.13
C PHE A 319 -11.96 9.54 2.64
N VAL A 320 -11.57 10.82 2.67
CA VAL A 320 -10.24 11.29 2.22
C VAL A 320 -9.58 12.10 3.34
N LEU A 321 -8.28 11.89 3.51
CA LEU A 321 -7.40 12.65 4.41
C LEU A 321 -6.66 13.73 3.62
N ASP A 322 -6.85 14.98 4.02
CA ASP A 322 -6.16 16.15 3.47
C ASP A 322 -4.97 16.55 4.37
N MET A 323 -3.88 17.06 3.78
CA MET A 323 -2.75 17.67 4.49
C MET A 323 -3.05 19.06 5.08
N LEU A 324 -4.29 19.54 5.01
CA LEU A 324 -4.67 20.86 5.51
C LEU A 324 -4.20 21.07 6.96
N PRO A 325 -3.30 22.05 7.21
CA PRO A 325 -2.78 22.25 8.55
C PRO A 325 -3.88 22.62 9.56
N GLU A 326 -3.75 22.09 10.79
CA GLU A 326 -4.71 22.29 11.89
C GLU A 326 -4.94 23.77 12.22
N ASP A 327 -3.85 24.56 12.26
CA ASP A 327 -3.91 25.95 12.67
C ASP A 327 -3.67 26.96 11.53
N ASN A 328 -4.22 28.17 11.69
CA ASN A 328 -4.13 29.24 10.71
C ASN A 328 -2.71 29.79 10.53
N LEU A 329 -1.84 29.68 11.54
CA LEU A 329 -0.46 30.14 11.42
C LEU A 329 0.29 29.23 10.45
N ARG A 330 0.19 27.91 10.65
CA ARG A 330 0.79 26.89 9.80
C ARG A 330 0.27 27.00 8.38
N ARG A 331 -1.04 27.21 8.19
CA ARG A 331 -1.64 27.46 6.86
C ARG A 331 -1.02 28.66 6.13
N LYS A 332 -0.68 29.74 6.86
CA LYS A 332 -0.09 30.96 6.26
C LYS A 332 1.40 30.87 5.96
N VAL A 333 2.11 29.94 6.58
CA VAL A 333 3.55 29.72 6.35
C VAL A 333 3.84 28.48 5.49
N PHE A 334 2.79 27.81 4.99
CA PHE A 334 2.85 26.65 4.10
C PHE A 334 2.93 27.04 2.61
N LEU A 335 2.73 28.33 2.29
CA LEU A 335 2.79 28.92 0.94
C LEU A 335 4.09 29.72 0.76
#